data_AF-A0A0S4IKA4-F1
#
_entry.id   AF-A0A0S4IKA4-F1
#
_cell.length_a   1.000
_cell.length_b   1.000
_cell.length_c   1.000
_cell.angle_alpha   90.00
_cell.angle_beta   90.00
_cell.angle_gamma   90.00
#
_symmetry.space_group_name_H-M   'P 1'
#
loop_
_entity.id
_entity.type
_entity.pdbx_description
1 polymer ?
#
loop_
_entity_poly.entity_id
_entity_poly.type
_entity_poly.pdbx_seq_one_letter_code
_entity_poly.pdbx_strand_id
1 'polypeptide(L)'
;MSLQRLAIVAALLAATTVAIPHGFSAFFDADACPSGWGELNAAQGRLIVSVTSPSVTGVTVNQPLLDQEDRSHAHGFSAVVSVPQKDIAAIGCCNNEGAHHGQYSINNNTASSTSGYPFSQLLLCTFQGHNDTAPVAYGTIGYFDPDVGGCPDNWNPMVDSNGRILIPGYEQGGSMQNGAAPLASGEDRQHHHNFSISFPTTDVSYVGAEGCCDSGPAAHEDLVVASTADSTSTDLPYVQLLTCVNQVPTFNHSFPADALTFSTISCPPGWDVVNEVSGRFLVALPVGGSPGASFGGDSIPSASTENPTHNHHISGSLTLPSVGVGLASGCCGNGYIGAGTYGFQGHTSDDSELLPYTMVPLCRNSLDSGRGSYLKKGTAARASLKK
;
A
#
# COMPACT_ATOMS: atom_id res chain seq x y z
N MET A 1 -44.56 18.41 -46.61
CA MET A 1 -43.96 17.95 -45.34
C MET A 1 -43.67 19.20 -44.50
N SER A 2 -44.29 19.30 -43.33
CA SER A 2 -44.53 20.55 -42.59
C SER A 2 -43.33 20.99 -41.74
N LEU A 3 -43.01 22.30 -41.81
CA LEU A 3 -42.00 22.98 -40.97
C LEU A 3 -42.23 22.82 -39.45
N GLN A 4 -43.42 22.40 -39.01
CA GLN A 4 -43.73 22.13 -37.59
C GLN A 4 -42.97 20.93 -36.99
N ARG A 5 -42.44 20.00 -37.79
CA ARG A 5 -41.63 18.88 -37.26
C ARG A 5 -40.16 19.25 -37.02
N LEU A 6 -39.66 20.35 -37.60
CA LEU A 6 -38.28 20.80 -37.38
C LEU A 6 -38.12 21.58 -36.07
N ALA A 7 -39.17 22.29 -35.63
CA ALA A 7 -39.13 23.06 -34.38
C ALA A 7 -39.19 22.19 -33.11
N ILE A 8 -39.82 21.02 -33.17
CA ILE A 8 -39.94 20.10 -32.02
C ILE A 8 -38.63 19.32 -31.78
N VAL A 9 -37.79 19.15 -32.79
CA VAL A 9 -36.44 18.54 -32.62
C VAL A 9 -35.43 19.56 -32.06
N ALA A 10 -35.59 20.84 -32.36
CA ALA A 10 -34.70 21.90 -31.85
C ALA A 10 -34.98 22.29 -30.39
N ALA A 11 -36.21 22.13 -29.89
CA ALA A 11 -36.58 22.46 -28.51
C ALA A 11 -36.22 21.38 -27.48
N LEU A 12 -35.74 20.20 -27.90
CA LEU A 12 -35.32 19.10 -27.01
C LEU A 12 -33.79 19.06 -26.75
N LEU A 13 -33.03 20.02 -27.28
CA LEU A 13 -31.57 20.11 -27.13
C LEU A 13 -31.13 21.40 -26.41
N ALA A 14 -31.98 21.95 -25.54
CA ALA A 14 -31.46 22.76 -24.45
C ALA A 14 -30.73 21.81 -23.49
N ALA A 15 -29.51 21.41 -23.85
CA ALA A 15 -28.64 20.63 -23.00
C ALA A 15 -28.46 21.43 -21.72
N THR A 16 -29.10 20.97 -20.64
CA THR A 16 -28.89 21.50 -19.30
C THR A 16 -27.42 21.29 -18.99
N THR A 17 -26.63 22.35 -19.08
CA THR A 17 -25.24 22.34 -18.64
C THR A 17 -25.26 22.11 -17.14
N VAL A 18 -24.75 20.96 -16.70
CA VAL A 18 -24.58 20.71 -15.27
C VAL A 18 -23.32 21.43 -14.82
N ALA A 19 -23.55 22.41 -13.95
CA ALA A 19 -22.53 23.12 -13.20
C ALA A 19 -21.62 22.17 -12.42
N ILE A 20 -20.38 22.57 -12.18
CA ILE A 20 -19.56 21.98 -11.11
C ILE A 20 -20.33 22.14 -9.79
N PRO A 21 -20.76 21.05 -9.13
CA PRO A 21 -21.54 21.18 -7.90
C PRO A 21 -20.70 21.67 -6.73
N HIS A 22 -21.30 22.40 -5.81
CA HIS A 22 -20.66 22.73 -4.53
C HIS A 22 -20.20 21.44 -3.81
N GLY A 23 -18.98 21.47 -3.26
CA GLY A 23 -18.37 20.31 -2.60
C GLY A 23 -17.66 19.34 -3.56
N PHE A 24 -17.74 19.54 -4.88
CA PHE A 24 -16.95 18.77 -5.84
C PHE A 24 -15.46 19.00 -5.62
N SER A 25 -14.68 17.93 -5.49
CA SER A 25 -13.26 17.95 -5.22
C SER A 25 -12.47 17.22 -6.30
N ALA A 26 -11.37 17.83 -6.74
CA ALA A 26 -10.46 17.30 -7.76
C ALA A 26 -9.00 17.64 -7.43
N PHE A 27 -8.08 16.87 -8.00
CA PHE A 27 -6.65 17.12 -7.85
C PHE A 27 -6.20 18.26 -8.76
N PHE A 28 -5.14 18.96 -8.38
CA PHE A 28 -4.54 20.06 -9.14
C PHE A 28 -3.02 19.90 -9.22
N ASP A 29 -2.45 20.15 -10.40
CA ASP A 29 -1.00 20.32 -10.62
C ASP A 29 -0.59 21.76 -10.29
N ALA A 30 -0.84 22.19 -9.04
CA ALA A 30 -0.64 23.56 -8.58
C ALA A 30 -0.21 23.60 -7.10
N ASP A 31 0.34 24.74 -6.67
CA ASP A 31 0.76 25.02 -5.29
C ASP A 31 -0.33 25.69 -4.44
N ALA A 32 -1.43 26.14 -5.06
CA ALA A 32 -2.58 26.70 -4.36
C ALA A 32 -3.87 26.42 -5.13
N CYS A 33 -5.00 26.36 -4.42
CA CYS A 33 -6.31 26.20 -5.04
C CYS A 33 -6.69 27.45 -5.84
N PRO A 34 -7.28 27.30 -7.04
CA PRO A 34 -7.70 28.44 -7.84
C PRO A 34 -8.87 29.20 -7.17
N SER A 35 -9.14 30.42 -7.65
CA SER A 35 -10.26 31.24 -7.13
C SER A 35 -11.59 30.47 -7.19
N GLY A 36 -12.34 30.50 -6.09
CA GLY A 36 -13.60 29.75 -5.93
C GLY A 36 -13.41 28.31 -5.44
N TRP A 37 -12.17 27.88 -5.23
CA TRP A 37 -11.81 26.58 -4.67
C TRP A 37 -11.05 26.77 -3.35
N GLY A 38 -11.19 25.80 -2.45
CA GLY A 38 -10.46 25.73 -1.19
C GLY A 38 -9.83 24.36 -1.01
N GLU A 39 -8.74 24.27 -0.27
CA GLU A 39 -8.08 22.99 0.01
C GLU A 39 -8.95 22.12 0.93
N LEU A 40 -9.02 20.81 0.63
CA LEU A 40 -9.73 19.87 1.49
C LEU A 40 -8.85 19.44 2.67
N ASN A 41 -8.87 20.22 3.75
CA ASN A 41 -8.00 20.01 4.92
C ASN A 41 -8.07 18.60 5.51
N ALA A 42 -9.25 17.96 5.52
CA ALA A 42 -9.41 16.60 6.05
C ALA A 42 -8.62 15.53 5.27
N ALA A 43 -8.20 15.83 4.03
CA ALA A 43 -7.46 14.94 3.17
C ALA A 43 -5.94 15.16 3.18
N GLN A 44 -5.43 16.26 3.73
CA GLN A 44 -4.00 16.58 3.71
C GLN A 44 -3.15 15.41 4.23
N GLY A 45 -2.18 14.96 3.42
CA GLY A 45 -1.31 13.83 3.71
C GLY A 45 -1.99 12.46 3.66
N ARG A 46 -3.18 12.33 3.06
CA ARG A 46 -3.96 11.10 3.04
C ARG A 46 -4.27 10.61 1.63
N LEU A 47 -4.37 9.30 1.49
CA LEU A 47 -4.99 8.65 0.34
C LEU A 47 -6.50 8.88 0.35
N ILE A 48 -7.16 8.78 -0.81
CA ILE A 48 -8.61 8.89 -0.92
C ILE A 48 -9.23 7.53 -1.22
N VAL A 49 -10.00 7.00 -0.27
CA VAL A 49 -10.81 5.79 -0.48
C VAL A 49 -12.20 6.22 -0.94
N SER A 50 -12.62 5.73 -2.11
CA SER A 50 -13.94 6.02 -2.65
C SER A 50 -15.02 5.27 -1.87
N VAL A 51 -16.08 5.97 -1.48
CA VAL A 51 -17.27 5.37 -0.87
C VAL A 51 -18.53 5.80 -1.62
N THR A 52 -19.58 4.99 -1.53
CA THR A 52 -20.89 5.28 -2.17
C THR A 52 -21.93 5.84 -1.23
N SER A 53 -21.70 5.75 0.09
CA SER A 53 -22.61 6.26 1.11
C SER A 53 -22.05 7.54 1.73
N PRO A 54 -22.83 8.64 1.78
CA PRO A 54 -22.43 9.87 2.46
C PRO A 54 -22.25 9.67 3.98
N SER A 55 -22.88 8.64 4.57
CA SER A 55 -22.81 8.39 6.03
C SER A 55 -21.43 7.98 6.54
N VAL A 56 -20.52 7.63 5.64
CA VAL A 56 -19.14 7.24 5.97
C VAL A 56 -18.10 8.18 5.34
N THR A 57 -18.55 9.27 4.73
CA THR A 57 -17.67 10.30 4.19
C THR A 57 -17.00 11.08 5.32
N GLY A 58 -15.72 11.41 5.17
CA GLY A 58 -14.92 12.09 6.20
C GLY A 58 -14.32 11.17 7.26
N VAL A 59 -14.62 9.87 7.25
CA VAL A 59 -13.93 8.88 8.10
C VAL A 59 -12.45 8.87 7.73
N THR A 60 -11.58 9.07 8.71
CA THR A 60 -10.13 9.04 8.57
C THR A 60 -9.54 7.85 9.31
N VAL A 61 -8.49 7.26 8.73
CA VAL A 61 -7.72 6.15 9.33
C VAL A 61 -6.25 6.54 9.36
N ASN A 62 -5.57 6.21 10.45
CA ASN A 62 -4.15 6.50 10.72
C ASN A 62 -3.77 7.99 10.66
N GLN A 63 -2.48 8.29 10.92
CA GLN A 63 -1.94 9.65 10.93
C GLN A 63 -1.49 10.07 9.53
N PRO A 64 -1.76 11.33 9.09
CA PRO A 64 -1.34 11.82 7.78
C PRO A 64 0.16 11.61 7.50
N LEU A 65 0.48 11.41 6.23
CA LEU A 65 1.85 11.42 5.73
C LEU A 65 2.41 12.85 5.72
N LEU A 66 3.70 12.98 6.01
CA LEU A 66 4.47 14.19 5.76
C LEU A 66 4.85 14.31 4.27
N ASP A 67 5.53 15.41 3.89
CA ASP A 67 6.05 15.58 2.52
C ASP A 67 6.94 14.40 2.14
N GLN A 68 6.58 13.73 1.04
CA GLN A 68 7.30 12.58 0.47
C GLN A 68 7.65 11.46 1.49
N GLU A 69 6.81 11.29 2.52
CA GLU A 69 7.02 10.25 3.51
C GLU A 69 6.67 8.86 2.97
N ASP A 70 7.68 8.02 2.78
CA ASP A 70 7.48 6.58 2.57
C ASP A 70 7.38 5.87 3.94
N ARG A 71 6.14 5.67 4.40
CA ARG A 71 5.84 5.09 5.73
C ARG A 71 6.43 3.68 5.83
N SER A 72 7.14 3.43 6.92
CA SER A 72 7.70 2.11 7.23
C SER A 72 6.99 1.48 8.42
N HIS A 73 6.95 0.15 8.44
CA HIS A 73 6.38 -0.65 9.53
C HIS A 73 7.26 -1.87 9.81
N ALA A 74 6.94 -2.64 10.85
CA ALA A 74 7.62 -3.87 11.23
C ALA A 74 6.62 -4.86 11.82
N HIS A 75 6.98 -6.14 11.83
CA HIS A 75 6.14 -7.20 12.41
C HIS A 75 6.79 -7.78 13.65
N GLY A 76 6.00 -8.11 14.66
CA GLY A 76 6.43 -9.08 15.67
C GLY A 76 6.54 -10.47 15.05
N PHE A 77 7.39 -11.34 15.60
CA PHE A 77 7.36 -12.76 15.25
C PHE A 77 7.74 -13.63 16.43
N SER A 78 7.14 -14.82 16.46
CA SER A 78 7.46 -15.88 17.39
C SER A 78 7.72 -17.18 16.63
N ALA A 79 8.73 -17.93 17.06
CA ALA A 79 9.10 -19.19 16.45
C ALA A 79 9.57 -20.19 17.52
N VAL A 80 9.28 -21.48 17.32
CA VAL A 80 9.76 -22.56 18.18
C VAL A 80 10.73 -23.42 17.38
N VAL A 81 11.99 -23.45 17.82
CA VAL A 81 13.03 -24.30 17.27
C VAL A 81 12.98 -25.63 17.99
N SER A 82 12.69 -26.71 17.26
CA SER A 82 12.81 -28.07 17.79
C SER A 82 14.21 -28.57 17.53
N VAL A 83 14.94 -28.87 18.59
CA VAL A 83 16.30 -29.41 18.56
C VAL A 83 16.19 -30.91 18.82
N PRO A 84 16.53 -31.76 17.84
CA PRO A 84 16.34 -33.20 17.93
C PRO A 84 17.24 -33.80 19.01
N GLN A 85 16.76 -34.86 19.64
CA GLN A 85 17.52 -35.65 20.60
C GLN A 85 18.48 -36.61 19.88
N LYS A 86 19.69 -36.79 20.43
CA LYS A 86 20.58 -37.89 20.07
C LYS A 86 21.18 -38.50 21.34
N ASP A 87 21.00 -39.80 21.50
CA ASP A 87 21.45 -40.49 22.70
C ASP A 87 22.93 -40.84 22.65
N ILE A 88 23.61 -40.73 23.80
CA ILE A 88 24.98 -41.19 23.99
C ILE A 88 25.10 -42.12 25.20
N ALA A 89 25.98 -43.12 25.11
CA ALA A 89 26.32 -44.01 26.22
C ALA A 89 27.29 -43.31 27.19
N ALA A 90 26.78 -42.36 27.96
CA ALA A 90 27.51 -41.58 28.94
C ALA A 90 26.72 -41.47 30.26
N ILE A 91 27.40 -41.04 31.33
CA ILE A 91 26.77 -40.59 32.58
C ILE A 91 26.59 -39.08 32.45
N GLY A 92 25.42 -38.50 32.72
CA GLY A 92 25.22 -37.05 32.56
C GLY A 92 26.07 -36.20 33.53
N CYS A 93 27.28 -35.78 33.15
CA CYS A 93 28.13 -34.88 33.94
C CYS A 93 29.33 -34.31 33.14
N CYS A 94 30.03 -33.32 33.70
CA CYS A 94 31.46 -33.10 33.49
C CYS A 94 31.96 -32.54 32.13
N ASN A 95 31.35 -32.86 30.98
CA ASN A 95 31.58 -32.14 29.72
C ASN A 95 30.31 -31.39 29.30
N ASN A 96 30.35 -30.06 29.32
CA ASN A 96 29.20 -29.20 29.00
C ASN A 96 29.29 -28.58 27.59
N GLU A 97 30.03 -29.21 26.67
CA GLU A 97 30.21 -28.71 25.31
C GLU A 97 28.98 -28.94 24.43
N GLY A 98 28.09 -29.89 24.75
CA GLY A 98 26.90 -30.20 23.95
C GLY A 98 25.68 -29.41 24.34
N ALA A 99 24.85 -29.10 23.36
CA ALA A 99 23.53 -28.52 23.55
C ALA A 99 22.54 -29.57 24.07
N HIS A 100 21.64 -29.13 24.94
CA HIS A 100 20.47 -29.89 25.35
C HIS A 100 19.43 -29.93 24.20
N HIS A 101 18.79 -31.09 23.97
CA HIS A 101 17.69 -31.19 23.02
C HIS A 101 16.41 -30.48 23.53
N GLY A 102 15.38 -30.37 22.70
CA GLY A 102 14.07 -29.85 23.14
C GLY A 102 13.59 -28.65 22.33
N GLN A 103 12.68 -27.87 22.91
CA GLN A 103 12.04 -26.75 22.23
C GLN A 103 12.52 -25.41 22.77
N TYR A 104 12.92 -24.53 21.87
CA TYR A 104 13.45 -23.21 22.20
C TYR A 104 12.67 -22.13 21.47
N SER A 105 12.11 -21.18 22.21
CA SER A 105 11.34 -20.08 21.64
C SER A 105 12.21 -18.90 21.28
N ILE A 106 11.90 -18.26 20.16
CA ILE A 106 12.46 -16.99 19.71
C ILE A 106 11.30 -16.03 19.59
N ASN A 107 11.42 -14.84 20.18
CA ASN A 107 10.48 -13.74 20.02
C ASN A 107 11.28 -12.48 19.68
N ASN A 108 10.99 -11.86 18.55
CA ASN A 108 11.65 -10.62 18.13
C ASN A 108 10.75 -9.85 17.17
N ASN A 109 11.23 -8.70 16.68
CA ASN A 109 10.59 -7.97 15.58
C ASN A 109 11.44 -8.10 14.31
N THR A 110 10.77 -8.03 13.17
CA THR A 110 11.45 -7.80 11.89
C THR A 110 12.07 -6.40 11.88
N ALA A 111 13.04 -6.17 11.00
CA ALA A 111 13.48 -4.82 10.69
C ALA A 111 12.32 -4.02 10.06
N SER A 112 12.35 -2.71 10.23
CA SER A 112 11.38 -1.84 9.57
C SER A 112 11.64 -1.79 8.07
N SER A 113 10.58 -1.86 7.27
CA SER A 113 10.61 -1.78 5.81
C SER A 113 9.45 -0.91 5.33
N THR A 114 9.57 -0.33 4.14
CA THR A 114 8.46 0.43 3.54
C THR A 114 7.55 -0.48 2.72
N SER A 115 6.35 0.03 2.44
CA SER A 115 5.29 -0.71 1.74
C SER A 115 5.61 -1.10 0.29
N GLY A 116 6.58 -0.42 -0.32
CA GLY A 116 6.85 -0.55 -1.76
C GLY A 116 5.79 0.05 -2.67
N TYR A 117 4.74 0.69 -2.13
CA TYR A 117 3.74 1.37 -2.97
C TYR A 117 4.31 2.63 -3.62
N PRO A 118 3.96 2.91 -4.89
CA PRO A 118 4.33 4.16 -5.55
C PRO A 118 3.34 5.27 -5.20
N PHE A 119 3.84 6.42 -4.77
CA PHE A 119 3.01 7.57 -4.41
C PHE A 119 3.32 8.79 -5.29
N SER A 120 2.32 9.67 -5.40
CA SER A 120 2.46 11.04 -5.88
C SER A 120 1.63 12.00 -5.02
N GLN A 121 2.22 13.12 -4.61
CA GLN A 121 1.52 14.15 -3.82
C GLN A 121 0.96 15.25 -4.71
N LEU A 122 -0.35 15.50 -4.62
CA LEU A 122 -1.05 16.50 -5.42
C LEU A 122 -2.05 17.27 -4.57
N LEU A 123 -2.24 18.55 -4.88
CA LEU A 123 -3.18 19.38 -4.16
C LEU A 123 -4.63 18.92 -4.44
N LEU A 124 -5.42 18.67 -3.40
CA LEU A 124 -6.83 18.32 -3.53
C LEU A 124 -7.67 19.54 -3.14
N CYS A 125 -8.37 20.11 -4.11
CA CYS A 125 -9.21 21.29 -3.91
C CYS A 125 -10.68 20.95 -4.06
N THR A 126 -11.50 21.57 -3.24
CA THR A 126 -12.95 21.50 -3.23
C THR A 126 -13.55 22.80 -3.75
N PHE A 127 -14.49 22.70 -4.67
CA PHE A 127 -15.22 23.83 -5.20
C PHE A 127 -16.20 24.40 -4.17
N GLN A 128 -16.01 25.67 -3.83
CA GLN A 128 -16.78 26.41 -2.80
C GLN A 128 -17.81 27.36 -3.43
N GLY A 129 -17.87 27.45 -4.76
CA GLY A 129 -18.78 28.35 -5.44
C GLY A 129 -20.24 27.92 -5.33
N HIS A 130 -21.14 28.90 -5.39
CA HIS A 130 -22.56 28.70 -5.59
C HIS A 130 -22.97 29.30 -6.93
N ASN A 131 -23.73 28.55 -7.75
CA ASN A 131 -24.24 28.99 -9.05
C ASN A 131 -23.20 29.16 -10.18
N ASP A 132 -22.17 28.31 -10.21
CA ASP A 132 -21.41 28.19 -11.46
C ASP A 132 -22.33 27.62 -12.56
N THR A 133 -22.10 27.99 -13.81
CA THR A 133 -22.72 27.34 -14.98
C THR A 133 -21.71 26.47 -15.72
N ALA A 134 -20.51 26.33 -15.15
CA ALA A 134 -19.39 25.57 -15.68
C ALA A 134 -19.79 24.14 -16.02
N PRO A 135 -19.88 23.75 -17.31
CA PRO A 135 -20.22 22.39 -17.65
C PRO A 135 -19.14 21.42 -17.16
N VAL A 136 -19.57 20.21 -16.79
CA VAL A 136 -18.70 19.06 -16.51
C VAL A 136 -18.94 17.99 -17.57
N ALA A 137 -17.87 17.36 -18.06
CA ALA A 137 -17.97 16.33 -19.09
C ALA A 137 -18.58 15.02 -18.54
N TYR A 138 -19.22 14.25 -19.44
CA TYR A 138 -19.77 12.94 -19.16
C TYR A 138 -18.67 12.00 -18.66
N GLY A 139 -18.98 11.20 -17.63
CA GLY A 139 -18.04 10.23 -17.07
C GLY A 139 -16.95 10.83 -16.19
N THR A 140 -16.89 12.16 -16.02
CA THR A 140 -16.01 12.79 -15.03
C THR A 140 -16.36 12.28 -13.63
N ILE A 141 -15.35 11.84 -12.90
CA ILE A 141 -15.46 11.40 -11.51
C ILE A 141 -15.06 12.56 -10.60
N GLY A 142 -15.84 12.77 -9.55
CA GLY A 142 -15.57 13.73 -8.49
C GLY A 142 -15.62 13.08 -7.13
N TYR A 143 -14.73 13.50 -6.25
CA TYR A 143 -14.90 13.31 -4.81
C TYR A 143 -15.79 14.42 -4.27
N PHE A 144 -16.58 14.13 -3.25
CA PHE A 144 -17.45 15.12 -2.62
C PHE A 144 -17.06 15.34 -1.17
N ASP A 145 -17.09 16.60 -0.78
CA ASP A 145 -16.86 17.07 0.58
C ASP A 145 -17.76 16.31 1.58
N PRO A 146 -17.27 15.97 2.79
CA PRO A 146 -18.07 15.30 3.83
C PRO A 146 -19.42 15.95 4.17
N ASP A 147 -19.58 17.25 3.96
CA ASP A 147 -20.83 17.95 4.23
C ASP A 147 -21.90 17.73 3.15
N VAL A 148 -21.56 17.07 2.04
CA VAL A 148 -22.51 16.77 0.95
C VAL A 148 -23.31 15.49 1.28
N GLY A 149 -24.61 15.65 1.48
CA GLY A 149 -25.53 14.56 1.88
C GLY A 149 -25.80 13.47 0.83
N GLY A 150 -25.12 13.47 -0.32
CA GLY A 150 -25.29 12.50 -1.41
C GLY A 150 -24.82 13.03 -2.77
N CYS A 151 -24.79 12.17 -3.79
CA CYS A 151 -24.42 12.62 -5.13
C CYS A 151 -25.40 13.69 -5.64
N PRO A 152 -24.92 14.81 -6.20
CA PRO A 152 -25.79 15.85 -6.76
C PRO A 152 -26.65 15.35 -7.93
N ASP A 153 -27.62 16.16 -8.34
CA ASP A 153 -28.45 15.84 -9.51
C ASP A 153 -27.60 15.55 -10.76
N ASN A 154 -27.95 14.46 -11.46
CA ASN A 154 -27.22 13.93 -12.62
C ASN A 154 -25.84 13.33 -12.30
N TRP A 155 -25.52 13.09 -11.03
CA TRP A 155 -24.37 12.32 -10.60
C TRP A 155 -24.83 11.02 -9.95
N ASN A 156 -24.16 9.92 -10.28
CA ASN A 156 -24.43 8.61 -9.66
C ASN A 156 -23.24 8.19 -8.78
N PRO A 157 -23.47 7.49 -7.66
CA PRO A 157 -22.38 6.88 -6.90
C PRO A 157 -21.55 5.95 -7.78
N MET A 158 -20.22 6.01 -7.64
CA MET A 158 -19.30 5.13 -8.38
C MET A 158 -19.19 3.77 -7.68
N VAL A 159 -20.20 2.91 -7.91
CA VAL A 159 -20.35 1.62 -7.22
C VAL A 159 -19.14 0.70 -7.35
N ASP A 160 -18.50 0.68 -8.52
CA ASP A 160 -17.39 -0.23 -8.79
C ASP A 160 -16.14 0.10 -7.96
N SER A 161 -16.00 1.36 -7.50
CA SER A 161 -14.86 1.79 -6.69
C SER A 161 -15.18 1.91 -5.21
N ASN A 162 -16.34 1.45 -4.74
CA ASN A 162 -16.68 1.48 -3.31
C ASN A 162 -15.65 0.66 -2.49
N GLY A 163 -15.00 1.31 -1.53
CA GLY A 163 -13.92 0.74 -0.73
C GLY A 163 -12.57 0.63 -1.46
N ARG A 164 -12.37 1.34 -2.58
CA ARG A 164 -11.14 1.31 -3.38
C ARG A 164 -10.55 2.70 -3.57
N ILE A 165 -9.23 2.77 -3.76
CA ILE A 165 -8.52 4.01 -4.10
C ILE A 165 -8.48 4.16 -5.63
N LEU A 166 -8.77 5.35 -6.16
CA LEU A 166 -8.55 5.60 -7.59
C LEU A 166 -7.08 5.93 -7.82
N ILE A 167 -6.46 5.24 -8.78
CA ILE A 167 -5.08 5.55 -9.21
C ILE A 167 -5.07 5.93 -10.70
N PRO A 168 -4.17 6.83 -11.14
CA PRO A 168 -4.12 7.25 -12.54
C PRO A 168 -3.71 6.10 -13.47
N GLY A 169 -4.50 5.88 -14.52
CA GLY A 169 -4.22 4.92 -15.58
C GLY A 169 -3.32 5.47 -16.68
N TYR A 170 -2.87 4.59 -17.57
CA TYR A 170 -1.94 4.91 -18.67
C TYR A 170 -2.65 5.16 -20.02
N GLU A 171 -3.84 4.62 -20.18
CA GLU A 171 -4.54 4.58 -21.46
C GLU A 171 -5.80 5.43 -21.44
N GLN A 172 -6.28 5.80 -22.62
CA GLN A 172 -7.61 6.36 -22.80
C GLN A 172 -8.59 5.18 -22.80
N GLY A 173 -9.52 5.10 -21.84
CA GLY A 173 -10.47 3.99 -21.86
C GLY A 173 -10.51 3.18 -20.58
N GLY A 174 -11.70 3.09 -19.97
CA GLY A 174 -12.06 2.01 -19.05
C GLY A 174 -11.43 2.11 -17.66
N SER A 175 -11.64 1.05 -16.89
CA SER A 175 -11.14 0.92 -15.53
C SER A 175 -10.67 -0.51 -15.28
N MET A 176 -9.58 -0.66 -14.54
CA MET A 176 -9.09 -1.96 -14.10
C MET A 176 -9.01 -1.98 -12.58
N GLN A 177 -9.48 -3.06 -11.96
CA GLN A 177 -9.37 -3.25 -10.52
C GLN A 177 -8.32 -4.31 -10.22
N ASN A 178 -7.58 -4.11 -9.14
CA ASN A 178 -6.73 -5.17 -8.63
C ASN A 178 -7.54 -6.28 -7.95
N GLY A 179 -6.88 -7.41 -7.71
CA GLY A 179 -7.50 -8.58 -7.07
C GLY A 179 -7.84 -8.40 -5.59
N ALA A 180 -7.40 -7.31 -4.95
CA ALA A 180 -7.66 -7.09 -3.52
C ALA A 180 -9.14 -6.80 -3.24
N ALA A 181 -9.60 -7.29 -2.09
CA ALA A 181 -10.94 -7.03 -1.58
C ALA A 181 -11.08 -5.54 -1.18
N PRO A 182 -12.22 -4.90 -1.48
CA PRO A 182 -12.50 -3.53 -1.02
C PRO A 182 -12.37 -3.37 0.49
N LEU A 183 -11.97 -2.18 0.93
CA LEU A 183 -11.94 -1.82 2.34
C LEU A 183 -13.37 -1.61 2.87
N ALA A 184 -13.64 -2.12 4.06
CA ALA A 184 -14.78 -1.68 4.86
C ALA A 184 -14.58 -0.24 5.36
N SER A 185 -15.65 0.40 5.83
CA SER A 185 -15.55 1.76 6.39
C SER A 185 -14.67 1.78 7.64
N GLY A 186 -13.66 2.66 7.64
CA GLY A 186 -12.71 2.80 8.76
C GLY A 186 -11.79 1.59 8.96
N GLU A 187 -11.71 0.67 7.99
CA GLU A 187 -10.84 -0.50 8.08
C GLU A 187 -9.36 -0.10 8.03
N ASP A 188 -8.61 -0.50 9.05
CA ASP A 188 -7.16 -0.49 9.03
C ASP A 188 -6.67 -1.89 8.61
N ARG A 189 -6.31 -2.06 7.33
CA ARG A 189 -5.96 -3.35 6.73
C ARG A 189 -4.63 -3.81 7.32
N GLN A 190 -4.63 -5.02 7.88
CA GLN A 190 -3.42 -5.68 8.35
C GLN A 190 -2.95 -6.72 7.34
N HIS A 191 -1.65 -7.00 7.35
CA HIS A 191 -1.04 -8.11 6.61
C HIS A 191 0.05 -8.78 7.46
N HIS A 192 0.55 -9.91 6.99
CA HIS A 192 1.63 -10.68 7.60
C HIS A 192 2.60 -11.16 6.54
N HIS A 193 3.72 -11.75 6.96
CA HIS A 193 4.64 -12.42 6.06
C HIS A 193 5.02 -13.79 6.62
N ASN A 194 5.31 -14.74 5.74
CA ASN A 194 5.94 -15.99 6.14
C ASN A 194 7.46 -15.80 6.22
N PHE A 195 8.16 -16.65 6.95
CA PHE A 195 9.62 -16.65 6.93
C PHE A 195 10.19 -18.05 7.17
N SER A 196 11.44 -18.24 6.74
CA SER A 196 12.24 -19.43 7.03
C SER A 196 13.65 -19.01 7.42
N ILE A 197 14.12 -19.46 8.58
CA ILE A 197 15.45 -19.18 9.13
C ILE A 197 16.20 -20.48 9.35
N SER A 198 17.49 -20.48 9.05
CA SER A 198 18.41 -21.59 9.34
C SER A 198 19.44 -21.18 10.37
N PHE A 199 19.74 -22.07 11.31
CA PHE A 199 20.79 -21.91 12.31
C PHE A 199 21.92 -22.89 11.96
N PRO A 200 23.06 -22.40 11.45
CA PRO A 200 24.23 -23.25 11.28
C PRO A 200 24.73 -23.66 12.67
N THR A 201 24.65 -24.94 13.00
CA THR A 201 25.09 -25.44 14.30
C THR A 201 26.56 -25.87 14.26
N THR A 202 27.24 -25.89 15.41
CA THR A 202 28.60 -26.43 15.50
C THR A 202 28.54 -27.88 15.93
N ASP A 203 29.21 -28.76 15.20
CA ASP A 203 29.37 -30.16 15.60
C ASP A 203 30.34 -30.27 16.78
N VAL A 204 29.95 -31.08 17.77
CA VAL A 204 30.76 -31.50 18.91
C VAL A 204 30.81 -33.02 18.91
N SER A 205 31.98 -33.55 19.26
CA SER A 205 32.22 -34.99 19.31
C SER A 205 32.66 -35.40 20.72
N TYR A 206 32.27 -36.61 21.11
CA TYR A 206 32.55 -37.20 22.40
C TYR A 206 33.32 -38.50 22.28
N VAL A 207 34.14 -38.77 23.29
CA VAL A 207 34.82 -40.06 23.48
C VAL A 207 33.84 -41.03 24.17
N GLY A 208 32.88 -41.57 23.40
CA GLY A 208 31.85 -42.48 23.89
C GLY A 208 31.15 -43.21 22.75
N ALA A 209 30.44 -44.30 23.06
CA ALA A 209 29.62 -45.00 22.07
C ALA A 209 28.25 -44.31 21.94
N GLU A 210 27.68 -44.27 20.73
CA GLU A 210 26.25 -43.95 20.56
C GLU A 210 25.42 -45.00 21.33
N GLY A 211 24.43 -44.58 22.14
CA GLY A 211 23.72 -45.53 22.99
C GLY A 211 22.80 -44.93 24.06
N CYS A 212 22.15 -45.79 24.86
CA CYS A 212 20.85 -45.55 25.50
C CYS A 212 20.85 -45.00 26.95
N CYS A 213 21.79 -44.16 27.35
CA CYS A 213 21.92 -43.82 28.79
C CYS A 213 21.93 -42.33 29.11
N ASP A 214 22.31 -41.48 28.16
CA ASP A 214 22.15 -40.04 28.25
C ASP A 214 21.34 -39.54 27.06
N SER A 215 20.08 -39.18 27.34
CA SER A 215 19.12 -38.63 26.39
C SER A 215 19.14 -37.10 26.36
N GLY A 216 20.06 -36.46 27.07
CA GLY A 216 20.16 -35.01 27.14
C GLY A 216 20.66 -34.34 25.85
N PRO A 217 21.72 -34.86 25.20
CA PRO A 217 22.33 -34.22 24.04
C PRO A 217 21.43 -34.10 22.81
N ALA A 218 21.73 -33.06 22.03
CA ALA A 218 21.09 -32.77 20.76
C ALA A 218 21.83 -33.38 19.55
N ALA A 219 21.09 -33.83 18.54
CA ALA A 219 21.65 -34.33 17.27
C ALA A 219 22.14 -33.18 16.39
N HIS A 220 23.34 -33.27 15.82
CA HIS A 220 23.87 -32.28 14.88
C HIS A 220 23.09 -32.28 13.57
N GLU A 221 22.40 -31.17 13.32
CA GLU A 221 21.80 -30.80 12.05
C GLU A 221 21.72 -29.27 11.95
N ASP A 222 21.53 -28.77 10.73
CA ASP A 222 21.08 -27.40 10.54
C ASP A 222 19.64 -27.30 11.04
N LEU A 223 19.42 -26.45 12.04
CA LEU A 223 18.07 -26.24 12.55
C LEU A 223 17.37 -25.28 11.59
N VAL A 224 16.26 -25.71 11.00
CA VAL A 224 15.45 -24.88 10.11
C VAL A 224 14.10 -24.63 10.75
N VAL A 225 13.68 -23.37 10.81
CA VAL A 225 12.37 -22.99 11.34
C VAL A 225 11.64 -22.13 10.33
N ALA A 226 10.42 -22.56 10.01
CA ALA A 226 9.46 -21.78 9.24
C ALA A 226 8.30 -21.37 10.14
N SER A 227 7.89 -20.10 10.04
CA SER A 227 6.75 -19.55 10.79
C SER A 227 6.16 -18.37 10.02
N THR A 228 5.19 -17.70 10.64
CA THR A 228 4.52 -16.52 10.12
C THR A 228 4.71 -15.39 11.13
N ALA A 229 5.07 -14.21 10.64
CA ALA A 229 5.14 -13.00 11.45
C ALA A 229 3.73 -12.50 11.80
N ASP A 230 3.61 -11.72 12.87
CA ASP A 230 2.34 -11.22 13.36
C ASP A 230 1.67 -10.29 12.33
N SER A 231 0.35 -10.39 12.25
CA SER A 231 -0.47 -9.48 11.44
C SER A 231 -0.38 -8.07 12.00
N THR A 232 0.07 -7.11 11.20
CA THR A 232 0.27 -5.70 11.61
C THR A 232 -0.27 -4.75 10.53
N SER A 233 -0.70 -3.56 10.94
CA SER A 233 -1.04 -2.47 10.02
C SER A 233 0.22 -1.85 9.41
N THR A 234 0.06 -1.20 8.27
CA THR A 234 1.12 -0.45 7.59
C THR A 234 1.05 1.04 7.93
N ASP A 235 0.08 1.41 8.77
CA ASP A 235 -0.21 2.77 9.20
C ASP A 235 -0.46 3.74 8.03
N LEU A 236 -0.75 3.23 6.82
CA LEU A 236 -1.03 4.06 5.65
C LEU A 236 -2.34 4.84 5.87
N PRO A 237 -2.31 6.18 5.78
CA PRO A 237 -3.47 6.98 6.11
C PRO A 237 -4.36 7.23 4.91
N TYR A 238 -5.66 7.20 5.17
CA TYR A 238 -6.65 7.57 4.18
C TYR A 238 -7.81 8.37 4.79
N VAL A 239 -8.57 9.01 3.91
CA VAL A 239 -9.90 9.56 4.18
C VAL A 239 -10.90 8.94 3.20
N GLN A 240 -12.10 8.66 3.69
CA GLN A 240 -13.19 8.14 2.87
C GLN A 240 -13.98 9.30 2.26
N LEU A 241 -14.04 9.40 0.94
CA LEU A 241 -14.80 10.45 0.26
C LEU A 241 -15.91 9.86 -0.61
N LEU A 242 -17.08 10.50 -0.60
CA LEU A 242 -18.17 10.13 -1.49
C LEU A 242 -17.70 10.34 -2.93
N THR A 243 -17.71 9.28 -3.74
CA THR A 243 -17.24 9.34 -5.12
C THR A 243 -18.43 9.19 -6.06
N CYS A 244 -18.65 10.20 -6.91
CA CYS A 244 -19.73 10.18 -7.88
C CYS A 244 -19.20 10.40 -9.29
N VAL A 245 -19.98 9.94 -10.27
CA VAL A 245 -19.69 10.08 -11.70
C VAL A 245 -20.79 10.86 -12.41
N ASN A 246 -20.42 11.89 -13.16
CA ASN A 246 -21.34 12.73 -13.92
C ASN A 246 -22.00 11.93 -15.05
N GLN A 247 -23.33 12.00 -15.13
CA GLN A 247 -24.15 11.27 -16.10
C GLN A 247 -24.65 12.14 -17.25
N VAL A 248 -24.38 13.45 -17.23
CA VAL A 248 -24.85 14.33 -18.32
C VAL A 248 -24.07 14.07 -19.60
N PRO A 249 -24.73 13.73 -20.72
CA PRO A 249 -24.08 13.37 -21.98
C PRO A 249 -23.57 14.61 -22.73
N THR A 250 -22.63 15.33 -22.13
CA THR A 250 -21.92 16.48 -22.69
C THR A 250 -20.42 16.27 -22.60
N PHE A 251 -19.66 16.81 -23.55
CA PHE A 251 -18.20 16.86 -23.48
C PHE A 251 -17.67 18.27 -23.21
N ASN A 252 -18.58 19.23 -23.08
CA ASN A 252 -18.23 20.58 -22.66
C ASN A 252 -17.71 20.51 -21.22
N HIS A 253 -16.65 21.27 -20.96
CA HIS A 253 -16.03 21.37 -19.66
C HIS A 253 -15.56 22.80 -19.44
N SER A 254 -15.48 23.24 -18.19
CA SER A 254 -14.79 24.48 -17.84
C SER A 254 -14.19 24.38 -16.45
N PHE A 255 -13.24 23.46 -16.31
CA PHE A 255 -12.39 23.41 -15.12
C PHE A 255 -11.35 24.54 -15.15
N PRO A 256 -10.88 25.02 -13.99
CA PRO A 256 -9.73 25.90 -13.93
C PRO A 256 -8.49 25.25 -14.57
N ALA A 257 -7.50 26.08 -14.88
CA ALA A 257 -6.20 25.58 -15.28
C ALA A 257 -5.61 24.63 -14.23
N ASP A 258 -4.80 23.67 -14.67
CA ASP A 258 -4.10 22.70 -13.84
C ASP A 258 -5.01 21.69 -13.11
N ALA A 259 -6.32 21.73 -13.34
CA ALA A 259 -7.25 20.73 -12.82
C ALA A 259 -7.00 19.35 -13.43
N LEU A 260 -6.99 18.34 -12.58
CA LEU A 260 -6.81 16.93 -12.92
C LEU A 260 -8.08 16.18 -12.53
N THR A 261 -8.74 15.57 -13.51
CA THR A 261 -10.03 14.88 -13.29
C THR A 261 -9.95 13.44 -13.76
N PHE A 262 -10.48 12.52 -12.96
CA PHE A 262 -10.63 11.13 -13.39
C PHE A 262 -11.82 11.00 -14.35
N SER A 263 -11.76 10.05 -15.28
CA SER A 263 -12.85 9.78 -16.24
C SER A 263 -13.08 8.27 -16.41
N THR A 264 -14.34 7.82 -16.29
CA THR A 264 -14.70 6.40 -16.48
C THR A 264 -14.69 5.94 -17.94
N ILE A 265 -14.68 6.88 -18.89
CA ILE A 265 -14.74 6.58 -20.31
C ILE A 265 -13.40 6.87 -20.99
N SER A 266 -13.07 8.14 -21.21
CA SER A 266 -11.82 8.63 -21.76
C SER A 266 -11.68 10.10 -21.36
N CYS A 267 -10.50 10.69 -21.55
CA CYS A 267 -10.36 12.13 -21.44
C CYS A 267 -11.26 12.81 -22.50
N PRO A 268 -11.93 13.92 -22.13
CA PRO A 268 -12.76 14.65 -23.07
C PRO A 268 -11.91 15.28 -24.19
N PRO A 269 -12.51 15.67 -25.33
CA PRO A 269 -11.78 16.35 -26.39
C PRO A 269 -11.01 17.58 -25.86
N GLY A 270 -9.74 17.68 -26.24
CA GLY A 270 -8.82 18.72 -25.75
C GLY A 270 -8.19 18.43 -24.39
N TRP A 271 -8.30 17.20 -23.89
CA TRP A 271 -7.63 16.73 -22.68
C TRP A 271 -6.76 15.50 -22.97
N ASP A 272 -5.64 15.41 -22.27
CA ASP A 272 -4.69 14.31 -22.35
C ASP A 272 -4.62 13.52 -21.04
N VAL A 273 -4.27 12.24 -21.14
CA VAL A 273 -3.93 11.43 -19.97
C VAL A 273 -2.66 11.96 -19.32
N VAL A 274 -2.65 12.01 -17.99
CA VAL A 274 -1.54 12.46 -17.16
C VAL A 274 -0.62 11.27 -16.85
N ASN A 275 0.25 10.94 -17.80
CA ASN A 275 1.14 9.78 -17.70
C ASN A 275 2.23 9.92 -16.63
N GLU A 276 2.53 11.14 -16.18
CA GLU A 276 3.58 11.43 -15.21
C GLU A 276 3.30 10.81 -13.83
N VAL A 277 2.02 10.56 -13.50
CA VAL A 277 1.59 9.96 -12.22
C VAL A 277 0.86 8.62 -12.41
N SER A 278 0.89 8.06 -13.62
CA SER A 278 0.24 6.78 -13.91
C SER A 278 0.85 5.64 -13.09
N GLY A 279 -0.02 4.77 -12.59
CA GLY A 279 0.33 3.67 -11.72
C GLY A 279 0.74 4.10 -10.30
N ARG A 280 0.50 5.35 -9.90
CA ARG A 280 0.84 5.87 -8.56
C ARG A 280 -0.39 6.17 -7.74
N PHE A 281 -0.33 5.92 -6.45
CA PHE A 281 -1.35 6.33 -5.49
C PHE A 281 -1.27 7.83 -5.26
N LEU A 282 -2.38 8.54 -5.46
CA LEU A 282 -2.44 9.97 -5.20
C LEU A 282 -2.67 10.23 -3.71
N VAL A 283 -1.73 10.94 -3.09
CA VAL A 283 -1.81 11.46 -1.73
C VAL A 283 -2.18 12.93 -1.83
N ALA A 284 -3.23 13.36 -1.14
CA ALA A 284 -3.54 14.78 -1.07
C ALA A 284 -2.40 15.53 -0.35
N LEU A 285 -1.98 16.65 -0.92
CA LEU A 285 -0.77 17.37 -0.51
C LEU A 285 -0.78 17.68 1.00
N PRO A 286 0.24 17.26 1.77
CA PRO A 286 0.34 17.65 3.17
C PRO A 286 0.74 19.12 3.31
N VAL A 287 0.52 19.70 4.49
CA VAL A 287 0.97 21.07 4.80
C VAL A 287 2.48 21.18 4.59
N GLY A 288 2.90 22.12 3.74
CA GLY A 288 4.31 22.31 3.38
C GLY A 288 4.86 21.26 2.41
N GLY A 289 4.01 20.41 1.84
CA GLY A 289 4.37 19.42 0.84
C GLY A 289 4.77 20.02 -0.51
N SER A 290 5.40 19.20 -1.34
CA SER A 290 5.87 19.54 -2.68
C SER A 290 4.89 19.03 -3.75
N PRO A 291 4.09 19.90 -4.40
CA PRO A 291 3.14 19.47 -5.45
C PRO A 291 3.84 18.72 -6.58
N GLY A 292 3.25 17.58 -6.98
CA GLY A 292 3.75 16.72 -8.05
C GLY A 292 4.92 15.82 -7.67
N ALA A 293 5.38 15.85 -6.42
CA ALA A 293 6.46 14.98 -5.96
C ALA A 293 6.04 13.50 -6.05
N SER A 294 6.94 12.67 -6.56
CA SER A 294 6.76 11.21 -6.63
C SER A 294 7.79 10.53 -5.74
N PHE A 295 7.34 9.57 -4.94
CA PHE A 295 8.14 8.87 -3.93
C PHE A 295 7.62 7.44 -3.71
N GLY A 296 8.26 6.70 -2.80
CA GLY A 296 7.98 5.28 -2.58
C GLY A 296 8.49 4.41 -3.72
N GLY A 297 7.73 3.37 -4.05
CA GLY A 297 8.10 2.38 -5.07
C GLY A 297 7.93 2.82 -6.52
N ASP A 298 8.10 1.84 -7.40
CA ASP A 298 7.92 1.97 -8.85
C ASP A 298 6.44 1.97 -9.23
N SER A 299 6.07 2.73 -10.27
CA SER A 299 4.69 2.79 -10.76
C SER A 299 4.15 1.41 -11.13
N ILE A 300 2.90 1.14 -10.75
CA ILE A 300 2.19 -0.10 -11.08
C ILE A 300 1.95 -0.18 -12.59
N PRO A 301 2.37 -1.24 -13.30
CA PRO A 301 2.16 -1.38 -14.73
C PRO A 301 0.67 -1.36 -15.13
N SER A 302 0.36 -0.86 -16.33
CA SER A 302 -1.03 -0.65 -16.82
C SER A 302 -1.93 -1.89 -16.79
N ALA A 303 -1.37 -3.08 -16.95
CA ALA A 303 -2.09 -4.35 -16.95
C ALA A 303 -1.96 -5.13 -15.63
N SER A 304 -1.29 -4.58 -14.60
CA SER A 304 -1.07 -5.28 -13.34
C SER A 304 -2.34 -5.30 -12.51
N THR A 305 -2.81 -6.50 -12.18
CA THR A 305 -3.85 -6.73 -11.17
C THR A 305 -3.28 -7.09 -9.80
N GLU A 306 -1.95 -7.12 -9.69
CA GLU A 306 -1.19 -7.43 -8.49
C GLU A 306 -0.78 -6.14 -7.79
N ASN A 307 -0.76 -6.18 -6.47
CA ASN A 307 -0.21 -5.12 -5.66
C ASN A 307 1.32 -5.21 -5.59
N PRO A 308 2.03 -4.08 -5.41
CA PRO A 308 3.39 -4.07 -4.93
C PRO A 308 3.56 -4.95 -3.70
N THR A 309 4.67 -5.68 -3.67
CA THR A 309 5.08 -6.52 -2.55
C THR A 309 6.33 -5.95 -1.91
N HIS A 310 6.54 -6.29 -0.65
CA HIS A 310 7.76 -6.00 0.10
C HIS A 310 8.10 -7.16 1.03
N ASN A 311 9.31 -7.10 1.59
CA ASN A 311 9.75 -8.02 2.62
C ASN A 311 10.46 -7.25 3.74
N HIS A 312 10.72 -7.97 4.84
CA HIS A 312 11.47 -7.46 5.97
C HIS A 312 12.71 -8.30 6.22
N HIS A 313 13.81 -7.63 6.55
CA HIS A 313 14.98 -8.31 7.09
C HIS A 313 14.67 -8.85 8.50
N ILE A 314 15.11 -10.07 8.80
CA ILE A 314 14.98 -10.69 10.12
C ILE A 314 16.35 -11.09 10.64
N SER A 315 16.60 -10.86 11.92
CA SER A 315 17.82 -11.29 12.58
C SER A 315 17.60 -11.53 14.07
N GLY A 316 18.49 -12.29 14.69
CA GLY A 316 18.44 -12.58 16.12
C GLY A 316 19.43 -13.66 16.50
N SER A 317 19.19 -14.27 17.66
CA SER A 317 20.00 -15.39 18.13
C SER A 317 19.18 -16.42 18.90
N LEU A 318 19.65 -17.67 18.87
CA LEU A 318 19.14 -18.82 19.60
C LEU A 318 20.21 -19.28 20.57
N THR A 319 19.91 -19.31 21.87
CA THR A 319 20.84 -19.86 22.87
C THR A 319 20.42 -21.27 23.23
N LEU A 320 21.30 -22.24 22.94
CA LEU A 320 21.15 -23.63 23.34
C LEU A 320 21.93 -23.86 24.64
N PRO A 321 21.26 -24.17 25.76
CA PRO A 321 21.92 -24.44 27.03
C PRO A 321 22.75 -25.71 26.92
N SER A 322 23.81 -25.77 27.71
CA SER A 322 24.66 -26.95 27.76
C SER A 322 24.00 -28.10 28.52
N VAL A 323 24.36 -29.32 28.14
CA VAL A 323 24.09 -30.54 28.87
C VAL A 323 25.40 -31.26 29.16
N GLY A 324 25.50 -31.81 30.37
CA GLY A 324 26.71 -32.49 30.84
C GLY A 324 26.79 -33.92 30.31
N VAL A 325 27.87 -34.28 29.63
CA VAL A 325 28.14 -35.62 29.09
C VAL A 325 29.42 -36.20 29.69
N GLY A 326 29.28 -37.21 30.55
CA GLY A 326 30.34 -37.78 31.38
C GLY A 326 30.75 -39.14 30.83
N LEU A 327 31.95 -39.20 30.28
CA LEU A 327 32.35 -40.31 29.43
C LEU A 327 33.00 -41.44 30.23
N ALA A 328 32.53 -42.67 29.99
CA ALA A 328 33.31 -43.89 30.22
C ALA A 328 34.12 -44.19 28.94
N SER A 329 35.30 -44.79 29.05
CA SER A 329 36.21 -45.09 27.93
C SER A 329 35.48 -45.61 26.67
N GLY A 330 35.78 -45.04 25.50
CA GLY A 330 35.18 -45.42 24.21
C GLY A 330 35.80 -44.62 23.06
N CYS A 331 35.26 -44.70 21.83
CA CYS A 331 35.67 -43.84 20.72
C CYS A 331 34.47 -43.41 19.85
N CYS A 332 34.58 -42.19 19.29
CA CYS A 332 33.91 -41.75 18.06
C CYS A 332 32.40 -41.41 18.10
N GLY A 333 31.87 -40.85 19.18
CA GLY A 333 30.52 -40.28 19.17
C GLY A 333 30.50 -38.90 18.50
N ASN A 334 30.18 -38.82 17.23
CA ASN A 334 30.12 -37.54 16.47
C ASN A 334 28.67 -37.13 16.21
N GLY A 335 28.45 -35.94 15.65
CA GLY A 335 27.12 -35.53 15.21
C GLY A 335 26.25 -35.05 16.38
N TYR A 336 26.81 -34.27 17.29
CA TYR A 336 26.07 -33.60 18.38
C TYR A 336 26.16 -32.09 18.24
N ILE A 337 25.09 -31.35 18.55
CA ILE A 337 25.14 -29.88 18.52
C ILE A 337 25.93 -29.38 19.72
N GLY A 338 26.79 -28.38 19.51
CA GLY A 338 27.47 -27.66 20.57
C GLY A 338 26.55 -26.70 21.34
N ALA A 339 26.76 -26.56 22.64
CA ALA A 339 26.10 -25.52 23.44
C ALA A 339 26.60 -24.14 22.99
N GLY A 340 25.73 -23.14 23.06
CA GLY A 340 26.13 -21.77 22.72
C GLY A 340 25.01 -20.93 22.12
N THR A 341 25.39 -19.76 21.63
CA THR A 341 24.49 -18.81 20.99
C THR A 341 24.72 -18.82 19.47
N TYR A 342 23.68 -19.16 18.74
CA TYR A 342 23.65 -19.25 17.29
C TYR A 342 22.91 -18.04 16.72
N GLY A 343 23.62 -17.17 16.00
CA GLY A 343 23.00 -16.06 15.28
C GLY A 343 22.27 -16.54 14.04
N PHE A 344 21.19 -15.85 13.68
CA PHE A 344 20.51 -16.05 12.40
C PHE A 344 20.23 -14.72 11.72
N GLN A 345 20.14 -14.77 10.39
CA GLN A 345 19.69 -13.67 9.54
C GLN A 345 18.87 -14.25 8.39
N GLY A 346 17.91 -13.49 7.88
CA GLY A 346 17.07 -13.89 6.76
C GLY A 346 16.20 -12.74 6.27
N HIS A 347 15.22 -13.08 5.45
CA HIS A 347 14.13 -12.18 5.07
C HIS A 347 12.80 -12.92 5.23
N THR A 348 11.74 -12.17 5.44
CA THR A 348 10.39 -12.68 5.25
C THR A 348 10.13 -12.92 3.76
N SER A 349 9.08 -13.67 3.43
CA SER A 349 8.56 -13.76 2.07
C SER A 349 8.07 -12.39 1.60
N ASP A 350 8.15 -12.18 0.29
CA ASP A 350 7.46 -11.07 -0.34
C ASP A 350 5.95 -11.24 -0.12
N ASP A 351 5.30 -10.21 0.39
CA ASP A 351 3.84 -10.14 0.51
C ASP A 351 3.38 -8.69 0.29
N SER A 352 2.07 -8.49 0.15
CA SER A 352 1.48 -7.18 -0.06
C SER A 352 0.54 -6.80 1.07
N GLU A 353 0.38 -5.49 1.28
CA GLU A 353 -0.60 -4.91 2.20
C GLU A 353 -2.05 -5.02 1.68
N LEU A 354 -2.21 -5.46 0.42
CA LEU A 354 -3.52 -5.69 -0.21
C LEU A 354 -4.39 -4.43 -0.29
N LEU A 355 -3.80 -3.25 -0.52
CA LEU A 355 -4.58 -2.04 -0.78
C LEU A 355 -5.42 -2.18 -2.06
N PRO A 356 -6.75 -2.05 -1.98
CA PRO A 356 -7.59 -2.17 -3.16
C PRO A 356 -7.59 -0.87 -3.96
N TYR A 357 -7.37 -1.00 -5.27
CA TYR A 357 -7.38 0.15 -6.19
C TYR A 357 -8.23 -0.09 -7.43
N THR A 358 -8.65 1.01 -8.05
CA THR A 358 -9.19 1.06 -9.40
C THR A 358 -8.32 2.00 -10.23
N MET A 359 -7.67 1.48 -11.25
CA MET A 359 -6.91 2.26 -12.20
C MET A 359 -7.87 2.89 -13.22
N VAL A 360 -7.88 4.22 -13.28
CA VAL A 360 -8.79 5.01 -14.12
C VAL A 360 -8.01 6.16 -14.77
N PRO A 361 -8.26 6.52 -16.05
CA PRO A 361 -7.58 7.65 -16.68
C PRO A 361 -7.71 8.94 -15.85
N LEU A 362 -6.58 9.54 -15.51
CA LEU A 362 -6.51 10.91 -14.97
C LEU A 362 -6.22 11.85 -16.13
N CYS A 363 -7.05 12.87 -16.29
CA CYS A 363 -7.06 13.76 -17.44
C CYS A 363 -6.67 15.17 -17.03
N ARG A 364 -5.89 15.85 -17.87
CA ARG A 364 -5.61 17.29 -17.80
C ARG A 364 -5.95 17.98 -19.12
N ASN A 365 -6.31 19.26 -19.07
CA ASN A 365 -6.52 20.05 -20.28
C ASN A 365 -5.21 20.20 -21.08
N SER A 366 -5.22 19.84 -22.35
CA SER A 366 -4.05 19.88 -23.24
C SER A 366 -3.49 21.31 -23.38
N LEU A 367 -4.34 22.33 -23.31
CA LEU A 367 -3.93 23.73 -23.42
C LEU A 367 -3.09 24.20 -22.23
N ASP A 368 -3.22 23.54 -21.07
CA ASP A 368 -2.47 23.88 -19.85
C ASP A 368 -1.13 23.15 -19.77
N SER A 369 -0.93 22.07 -20.53
CA SER A 369 0.29 21.25 -20.51
C SER A 369 1.60 21.98 -20.88
N GLY A 370 1.50 23.21 -21.42
CA GLY A 370 2.61 24.11 -21.71
C GLY A 370 2.94 25.13 -20.61
N ARG A 371 2.11 25.30 -19.58
CA ARG A 371 2.31 26.26 -18.48
C ARG A 371 3.02 25.62 -17.30
N GLY A 372 4.32 25.34 -17.43
CA GLY A 372 5.20 25.15 -16.26
C GLY A 372 4.79 24.08 -15.22
N SER A 373 4.08 23.03 -15.64
CA SER A 373 3.62 21.87 -14.85
C SER A 373 4.62 21.43 -13.78
N TYR A 374 4.17 21.25 -12.54
CA TYR A 374 5.01 20.76 -11.44
C TYR A 374 5.35 19.28 -11.66
N LEU A 375 4.45 18.51 -12.26
CA LEU A 375 4.69 17.12 -12.67
C LEU A 375 5.94 16.96 -13.56
N LYS A 376 6.24 17.94 -14.43
CA LYS A 376 7.43 17.90 -15.31
C LYS A 376 8.72 18.31 -14.59
N LYS A 377 8.65 18.97 -13.43
CA LYS A 377 9.82 19.42 -12.67
C LYS A 377 10.32 18.36 -11.67
N GLY A 378 9.52 17.33 -11.39
CA GLY A 378 9.86 16.25 -10.46
C GLY A 378 10.93 15.27 -10.94
N THR A 379 11.66 15.56 -12.02
CA THR A 379 12.67 14.65 -12.58
C THR A 379 13.85 14.43 -11.61
N ALA A 380 13.79 13.28 -10.94
CA ALA A 380 14.89 12.55 -10.31
C ALA A 380 15.70 13.29 -9.24
N ALA A 381 15.11 13.52 -8.06
CA ALA A 381 15.89 13.35 -6.84
C ALA A 381 16.23 11.84 -6.74
N ARG A 382 17.33 11.41 -7.39
CA ARG A 382 17.91 10.08 -7.12
C ARG A 382 18.16 10.01 -5.62
N ALA A 383 17.34 9.23 -4.92
CA ALA A 383 17.66 8.79 -3.57
C ALA A 383 19.06 8.18 -3.61
N SER A 384 20.04 8.90 -3.07
CA SER A 384 21.36 8.34 -2.80
C SER A 384 21.14 7.34 -1.67
N LEU A 385 20.80 6.10 -2.05
CA LEU A 385 20.91 4.93 -1.19
C LEU A 385 22.37 4.85 -0.74
N LYS A 386 22.66 5.44 0.42
CA LYS A 386 23.82 5.04 1.21
C LYS A 386 23.53 3.61 1.68
N LYS A 387 24.16 2.66 1.01
CA LYS A 387 24.32 1.29 1.49
C LYS A 387 25.05 1.27 2.83
#